data_AF-A0A8J3CAF8-F1
#
_entry.id   AF-A0A8J3CAF8-F1
#
_cell.length_a   1.000
_cell.length_b   1.000
_cell.length_c   1.000
_cell.angle_alpha   90.00
_cell.angle_beta   90.00
_cell.angle_gamma   90.00
#
_symmetry.space_group_name_H-M   'P 1'
#
loop_
_entity.id
_entity.type
_entity.pdbx_description
1 polymer ?
#
loop_
_entity_poly.entity_id
_entity_poly.type
_entity_poly.pdbx_seq_one_letter_code
_entity_poly.pdbx_strand_id
1 'polypeptide(L)'
;MSENVATTATTESTETETDNELPQWARDQITEANNEAARYRVRAREAADKARAEVRQEFEPQVSALEDEKAALAADLDAARLDLVKLKAALNAGIPGESAAEFAELLKGSTEEDITAHAETVKAMFSAAGSVRPPRAVDPSQGLGLDSTTSPHDAFGAFLLSKLDT
;
A
#
# COMPACT_ATOMS: atom_id res chain seq x y z
N MET A 1 27.66 69.47 -8.89
CA MET A 1 29.04 69.27 -8.40
C MET A 1 29.31 67.77 -8.54
N SER A 2 29.97 67.42 -9.64
CA SER A 2 31.29 66.74 -9.64
C SER A 2 31.13 65.24 -9.32
N GLU A 3 31.59 64.29 -10.12
CA GLU A 3 32.52 64.32 -11.24
C GLU A 3 32.32 63.04 -12.05
N ASN A 4 32.54 63.15 -13.35
CA ASN A 4 32.65 62.06 -14.30
C ASN A 4 34.00 61.37 -14.08
N VAL A 5 34.04 60.06 -13.80
CA VAL A 5 35.23 59.26 -14.03
C VAL A 5 34.83 57.95 -14.70
N ALA A 6 34.83 58.01 -16.03
CA ALA A 6 35.15 56.86 -16.85
C ALA A 6 36.58 56.43 -16.51
N THR A 7 36.74 55.27 -15.88
CA THR A 7 38.03 54.58 -15.83
C THR A 7 38.06 53.55 -16.94
N THR A 8 38.61 53.98 -18.08
CA THR A 8 39.27 53.11 -19.04
C THR A 8 40.43 52.40 -18.36
N ALA A 9 40.40 51.06 -18.37
CA ALA A 9 41.59 50.23 -18.23
C ALA A 9 41.69 49.35 -19.48
N THR A 10 42.22 49.93 -20.55
CA THR A 10 43.05 49.20 -21.50
C THR A 10 44.44 49.12 -20.87
N THR A 11 45.05 47.94 -20.97
CA THR A 11 46.45 47.52 -20.67
C THR A 11 46.30 46.20 -19.91
N GLU A 12 46.67 45.02 -20.39
CA GLU A 12 47.55 44.64 -21.48
C GLU A 12 47.18 43.20 -21.85
N SER A 13 47.15 42.93 -23.14
CA SER A 13 47.41 41.60 -23.66
C SER A 13 48.75 41.14 -23.10
N THR A 14 48.77 40.20 -22.16
CA THR A 14 49.96 39.35 -21.97
C THR A 14 49.90 38.26 -23.03
N GLU A 15 50.04 38.68 -24.29
CA GLU A 15 50.56 37.82 -25.34
C GLU A 15 51.92 37.31 -24.87
N THR A 16 52.02 36.00 -24.65
CA THR A 16 53.01 35.16 -25.33
C THR A 16 54.33 35.83 -25.78
N GLU A 17 55.08 36.45 -24.88
CA GLU A 17 56.46 36.89 -25.12
C GLU A 17 57.43 36.21 -24.14
N THR A 18 57.38 34.88 -24.05
CA THR A 18 58.52 34.09 -23.52
C THR A 18 58.80 32.82 -24.32
N ASP A 19 57.88 32.38 -25.18
CA ASP A 19 58.08 31.17 -26.00
C ASP A 19 59.12 31.36 -27.11
N ASN A 20 59.45 32.60 -27.47
CA ASN A 20 60.43 32.90 -28.51
C ASN A 20 61.89 32.96 -28.02
N GLU A 21 62.14 33.01 -26.71
CA GLU A 21 63.49 33.03 -26.13
C GLU A 21 64.02 31.64 -25.75
N LEU A 22 63.14 30.62 -25.70
CA LEU A 22 63.54 29.27 -25.36
C LEU A 22 64.21 28.57 -26.57
N PRO A 23 65.32 27.85 -26.36
CA PRO A 23 65.89 26.97 -27.38
C PRO A 23 64.87 25.94 -27.88
N GLN A 24 64.96 25.53 -29.15
CA GLN A 24 64.01 24.59 -29.77
C GLN A 24 63.83 23.30 -28.95
N TRP A 25 64.91 22.74 -28.40
CA TRP A 25 64.85 21.54 -27.55
C TRP A 25 63.99 21.71 -26.31
N ALA A 26 63.94 22.92 -25.73
CA ALA A 26 63.13 23.20 -24.53
C ALA A 26 61.65 23.34 -24.89
N ARG A 27 61.34 23.97 -26.03
CA ARG A 27 59.97 24.04 -26.55
C ARG A 27 59.41 22.66 -26.88
N ASP A 28 60.21 21.82 -27.52
CA ASP A 28 59.83 20.45 -27.87
C ASP A 28 59.56 19.62 -26.61
N GLN A 29 60.42 19.74 -25.58
CA GLN A 29 60.23 19.04 -24.31
C GLN A 29 58.98 19.49 -23.55
N ILE A 30 58.71 20.80 -23.50
CA ILE A 30 57.49 21.34 -22.88
C ILE A 30 56.24 20.86 -23.63
N THR A 31 56.29 20.86 -24.96
CA THR A 31 55.19 20.39 -25.81
C THR A 31 54.92 18.91 -25.57
N GLU A 32 55.96 18.07 -25.50
CA GLU A 32 55.81 16.64 -25.21
C GLU A 32 55.23 16.43 -23.81
N ALA A 33 55.75 17.09 -22.78
CA ALA A 33 55.22 17.00 -21.42
C ALA A 33 53.75 17.43 -21.31
N ASN A 34 53.36 18.49 -22.04
CA ASN A 34 51.98 18.95 -22.12
C ASN A 34 51.08 17.94 -22.83
N ASN A 35 51.54 17.34 -23.93
CA ASN A 35 50.82 16.31 -24.66
C ASN A 35 50.64 15.04 -23.81
N GLU A 36 51.67 14.60 -23.10
CA GLU A 36 51.59 13.49 -22.16
C GLU A 36 50.60 13.78 -21.03
N ALA A 37 50.70 14.95 -20.39
CA ALA A 37 49.78 15.36 -19.34
C ALA A 37 48.33 15.42 -19.84
N ALA A 38 48.09 15.92 -21.05
CA ALA A 38 46.77 15.92 -21.67
C ALA A 38 46.25 14.49 -21.89
N ARG A 39 47.09 13.58 -22.41
CA ARG A 39 46.75 12.16 -22.57
C ARG A 39 46.41 11.50 -21.24
N TYR A 40 47.17 11.77 -20.18
CA TYR A 40 46.87 11.24 -18.85
C TYR A 40 45.54 11.77 -18.31
N ARG A 41 45.24 13.06 -18.49
CA ARG A 41 43.95 13.65 -18.09
C ARG A 41 42.78 13.00 -18.82
N VAL A 42 42.93 12.75 -20.13
CA VAL A 42 41.88 12.08 -20.95
C VAL A 42 41.69 10.64 -20.50
N ARG A 43 42.77 9.86 -20.39
CA ARG A 43 42.69 8.45 -19.92
C ARG A 43 42.08 8.34 -18.53
N ALA A 44 42.41 9.26 -17.63
CA ALA A 44 41.83 9.28 -16.29
C ALA A 44 40.32 9.55 -16.31
N ARG A 45 39.86 10.49 -17.16
CA ARG A 45 38.43 10.77 -17.36
C ARG A 45 37.71 9.58 -17.98
N GLU A 46 38.25 9.02 -19.06
CA GLU A 46 37.68 7.86 -19.73
C GLU A 46 37.58 6.65 -18.80
N ALA A 47 38.61 6.39 -17.98
CA ALA A 47 38.58 5.32 -16.98
C ALA A 47 37.50 5.55 -15.92
N ALA A 48 37.36 6.79 -15.43
CA ALA A 48 36.34 7.14 -14.44
C ALA A 48 34.92 7.04 -15.03
N ASP A 49 34.71 7.51 -16.26
CA ASP A 49 33.41 7.45 -16.94
C ASP A 49 33.04 6.00 -17.28
N LYS A 50 34.01 5.18 -17.71
CA LYS A 50 33.79 3.75 -17.95
C LYS A 50 33.42 3.02 -16.66
N ALA A 51 34.13 3.25 -15.57
CA ALA A 51 33.80 2.65 -14.27
C ALA A 51 32.39 3.05 -13.81
N ARG A 52 32.00 4.32 -13.98
CA ARG A 52 30.64 4.78 -13.66
C ARG A 52 29.58 4.14 -14.56
N ALA A 53 29.87 3.98 -15.84
CA ALA A 53 28.96 3.34 -16.78
C ALA A 53 28.77 1.86 -16.47
N GLU A 54 29.84 1.13 -16.16
CA GLU A 54 29.79 -0.29 -15.75
C GLU A 54 28.98 -0.46 -14.47
N VAL A 55 29.24 0.35 -13.44
CA VAL A 55 28.46 0.33 -12.18
C VAL A 55 26.99 0.63 -12.44
N ARG A 56 26.65 1.63 -13.25
CA ARG A 56 25.25 1.90 -13.58
C ARG A 56 24.62 0.74 -14.34
N GLN A 57 25.32 0.18 -15.33
CA GLN A 57 24.79 -0.92 -16.12
C GLN A 57 24.54 -2.18 -15.27
N GLU A 58 25.37 -2.43 -14.27
CA GLU A 58 25.23 -3.59 -13.39
C GLU A 58 24.19 -3.38 -12.30
N PHE A 59 24.19 -2.23 -11.64
CA PHE A 59 23.38 -2.01 -10.43
C PHE A 59 22.03 -1.35 -10.70
N GLU A 60 21.88 -0.52 -11.74
CA GLU A 60 20.57 0.06 -12.08
C GLU A 60 19.47 -1.00 -12.30
N PRO A 61 19.68 -2.08 -13.07
CA PRO A 61 18.65 -3.11 -13.23
C PRO A 61 18.42 -3.90 -11.93
N GLN A 62 19.43 -4.08 -11.09
CA GLN A 62 19.27 -4.75 -9.79
C GLN A 62 18.46 -3.90 -8.82
N VAL A 63 18.72 -2.59 -8.76
CA VAL A 63 17.96 -1.65 -7.94
C VAL A 63 16.51 -1.60 -8.42
N SER A 64 16.29 -1.47 -9.74
CA SER A 64 14.94 -1.52 -10.32
C SER A 64 14.21 -2.83 -9.95
N ALA A 65 14.86 -3.98 -10.09
CA ALA A 65 14.26 -5.27 -9.75
C ALA A 65 13.94 -5.38 -8.25
N LEU A 66 14.83 -4.91 -7.37
CA LEU A 66 14.60 -4.88 -5.94
C LEU A 66 13.49 -3.92 -5.53
N GLU A 67 13.34 -2.79 -6.23
CA GLU A 67 12.24 -1.86 -6.02
C GLU A 67 10.90 -2.48 -6.41
N ASP A 68 10.85 -3.17 -7.56
CA ASP A 68 9.66 -3.91 -8.01
C ASP A 68 9.30 -5.04 -7.03
N GLU A 69 10.28 -5.84 -6.59
CA GLU A 69 10.07 -6.90 -5.60
C GLU A 69 9.59 -6.33 -4.25
N LYS A 70 10.17 -5.22 -3.81
CA LYS A 70 9.76 -4.54 -2.57
C LYS A 70 8.34 -3.99 -2.69
N ALA A 71 7.96 -3.43 -3.84
CA ALA A 71 6.62 -2.93 -4.08
C ALA A 71 5.60 -4.08 -4.10
N ALA A 72 5.92 -5.20 -4.73
CA ALA A 72 5.09 -6.41 -4.73
C ALA A 72 4.91 -6.96 -3.30
N LEU A 73 6.00 -7.11 -2.55
CA LEU A 73 5.94 -7.58 -1.16
C LEU A 73 5.17 -6.62 -0.25
N ALA A 74 5.29 -5.31 -0.45
CA ALA A 74 4.51 -4.33 0.32
C ALA A 74 3.01 -4.48 0.05
N ALA A 75 2.62 -4.66 -1.22
CA ALA A 75 1.23 -4.89 -1.61
C ALA A 75 0.68 -6.20 -1.01
N ASP A 76 1.45 -7.29 -1.06
CA ASP A 76 1.06 -8.58 -0.47
C ASP A 76 0.91 -8.49 1.05
N LEU A 77 1.81 -7.77 1.72
CA LEU A 77 1.78 -7.56 3.16
C LEU A 77 0.51 -6.77 3.55
N ASP A 78 0.21 -5.70 2.83
CA ASP A 78 -0.97 -4.88 3.12
C ASP A 78 -2.27 -5.66 2.84
N ALA A 79 -2.31 -6.49 1.79
CA ALA A 79 -3.42 -7.41 1.55
C ALA A 79 -3.59 -8.42 2.71
N ALA A 80 -2.51 -9.07 3.14
CA ALA A 80 -2.53 -10.03 4.24
C ALA A 80 -2.93 -9.39 5.58
N ARG A 81 -2.51 -8.16 5.86
CA ARG A 81 -2.95 -7.38 7.03
C ARG A 81 -4.45 -7.13 6.98
N LEU A 82 -4.97 -6.72 5.84
CA LEU A 82 -6.38 -6.44 5.65
C LEU A 82 -7.21 -7.71 5.85
N ASP A 83 -6.78 -8.84 5.30
CA ASP A 83 -7.45 -10.13 5.48
C ASP A 83 -7.44 -10.59 6.94
N LEU A 84 -6.35 -10.34 7.68
CA LEU A 84 -6.28 -10.59 9.12
C LEU A 84 -7.32 -9.72 9.87
N VAL A 85 -7.44 -8.44 9.52
CA VAL A 85 -8.43 -7.54 10.13
C VAL A 85 -9.86 -8.00 9.83
N LYS A 86 -10.16 -8.41 8.59
CA LYS A 86 -11.46 -8.99 8.22
C LYS A 86 -11.77 -10.26 9.00
N LEU A 87 -10.80 -11.17 9.13
CA LEU A 87 -10.98 -12.41 9.90
C LEU A 87 -11.24 -12.10 11.38
N LYS A 88 -10.50 -11.16 11.97
CA LYS A 88 -10.75 -10.70 13.34
C LYS A 88 -12.15 -10.10 13.49
N ALA A 89 -12.57 -9.27 12.55
CA ALA A 89 -13.91 -8.69 12.55
C ALA A 89 -15.01 -9.76 12.45
N ALA A 90 -14.80 -10.79 11.61
CA ALA A 90 -15.72 -11.93 11.50
C ALA A 90 -15.84 -12.72 12.81
N LEU A 91 -14.72 -13.02 13.47
CA LEU A 91 -14.69 -13.70 14.75
C LEU A 91 -15.31 -12.85 15.86
N ASN A 92 -15.03 -11.55 15.89
CA ASN A 92 -15.64 -10.60 16.83
C ASN A 92 -17.15 -10.46 16.63
N ALA A 93 -17.62 -10.58 15.39
CA ALA A 93 -19.04 -10.63 15.07
C ALA A 93 -19.71 -11.96 15.53
N GLY A 94 -18.94 -12.93 16.03
CA GLY A 94 -19.44 -14.20 16.56
C GLY A 94 -19.72 -15.24 15.48
N ILE A 95 -19.10 -15.12 14.31
CA ILE A 95 -19.17 -16.13 13.26
C ILE A 95 -18.30 -17.33 13.68
N PRO A 96 -18.80 -18.58 13.55
CA PRO A 96 -18.01 -19.79 13.81
C PRO A 96 -16.71 -19.80 13.01
N GLY A 97 -15.63 -20.35 13.58
CA GLY A 97 -14.32 -20.35 12.95
C GLY A 97 -14.30 -21.06 11.59
N GLU A 98 -15.19 -22.04 11.40
CA GLU A 98 -15.36 -22.80 10.16
C GLU A 98 -15.91 -21.94 9.01
N SER A 99 -16.71 -20.92 9.29
CA SER A 99 -17.29 -20.00 8.30
C SER A 99 -16.72 -18.58 8.38
N ALA A 100 -15.79 -18.32 9.30
CA ALA A 100 -15.17 -17.01 9.48
C ALA A 100 -14.35 -16.57 8.26
N ALA A 101 -13.71 -17.51 7.55
CA ALA A 101 -12.97 -17.22 6.32
C ALA A 101 -13.91 -16.77 5.19
N GLU A 102 -14.97 -17.54 4.94
CA GLU A 102 -15.98 -17.22 3.92
C GLU A 102 -16.66 -15.88 4.25
N PHE A 103 -17.00 -15.63 5.51
CA PHE A 103 -17.59 -14.37 5.93
C PHE A 103 -16.62 -13.19 5.77
N ALA A 104 -15.33 -13.38 6.07
CA ALA A 104 -14.31 -12.35 5.89
C ALA A 104 -14.14 -11.93 4.43
N GLU A 105 -14.31 -12.84 3.46
CA GLU A 105 -14.29 -12.52 2.02
C GLU A 105 -15.43 -11.58 1.60
N LEU A 106 -16.57 -11.64 2.30
CA LEU A 106 -17.71 -10.75 2.04
C LEU A 106 -17.51 -9.34 2.63
N LEU A 107 -16.55 -9.16 3.55
CA LEU A 107 -16.33 -7.88 4.21
C LEU A 107 -15.63 -6.89 3.28
N LYS A 108 -16.16 -5.66 3.25
CA LYS A 108 -15.62 -4.55 2.48
C LYS A 108 -15.17 -3.44 3.41
N GLY A 109 -14.08 -2.78 3.04
CA GLY A 109 -13.51 -1.67 3.80
C GLY A 109 -11.99 -1.67 3.70
N SER A 110 -11.40 -0.51 3.96
CA SER A 110 -9.95 -0.30 4.01
C SER A 110 -9.45 0.01 5.42
N THR A 111 -10.36 0.33 6.35
CA THR A 111 -10.06 0.61 7.76
C THR A 111 -10.73 -0.43 8.66
N GLU A 112 -10.22 -0.60 9.87
CA GLU A 112 -10.76 -1.55 10.84
C GLU A 112 -12.20 -1.16 11.24
N GLU A 113 -12.47 0.13 11.36
CA GLU A 113 -13.78 0.68 11.67
C GLU A 113 -14.79 0.39 10.55
N ASP A 114 -14.40 0.58 9.28
CA ASP A 114 -15.30 0.29 8.15
C ASP A 114 -15.62 -1.21 8.07
N ILE A 115 -14.59 -2.06 8.26
CA ILE A 115 -14.72 -3.51 8.18
C ILE A 115 -15.63 -4.04 9.30
N THR A 116 -15.48 -3.52 10.52
CA THR A 116 -16.32 -3.92 11.66
C THR A 116 -17.76 -3.46 11.50
N ALA A 117 -17.99 -2.21 11.09
CA ALA A 117 -19.34 -1.71 10.79
C ALA A 117 -20.02 -2.51 9.66
N HIS A 118 -19.27 -2.87 8.63
CA HIS A 118 -19.78 -3.71 7.55
C HIS A 118 -20.07 -5.13 8.04
N ALA A 119 -19.24 -5.71 8.91
CA ALA A 119 -19.48 -7.03 9.50
C ALA A 119 -20.78 -7.08 10.30
N GLU A 120 -21.07 -6.05 11.09
CA GLU A 120 -22.33 -5.94 11.82
C GLU A 120 -23.53 -5.84 10.87
N THR A 121 -23.39 -5.05 9.79
CA THR A 121 -24.44 -4.88 8.78
C THR A 121 -24.74 -6.20 8.04
N VAL A 122 -23.70 -6.92 7.61
CA VAL A 122 -23.85 -8.22 6.95
C VAL A 122 -24.46 -9.24 7.90
N LYS A 123 -24.01 -9.31 9.15
CA LYS A 123 -24.62 -10.18 10.17
C LYS A 123 -26.10 -9.87 10.39
N ALA A 124 -26.48 -8.59 10.45
CA ALA A 124 -27.87 -8.19 10.59
C ALA A 124 -28.73 -8.70 9.42
N MET A 125 -28.23 -8.63 8.18
CA MET A 125 -28.93 -9.17 7.00
C MET A 125 -29.15 -10.69 7.09
N PHE A 126 -28.13 -11.46 7.46
CA PHE A 126 -28.24 -12.91 7.56
C PHE A 126 -29.10 -13.36 8.75
N SER A 127 -29.03 -12.66 9.88
CA SER A 127 -29.89 -12.93 11.04
C SER A 127 -31.36 -12.55 10.79
N ALA A 128 -31.62 -11.47 10.06
CA ALA A 128 -32.97 -11.09 9.64
C ALA A 128 -33.58 -12.09 8.64
N ALA A 129 -32.75 -12.68 7.78
CA ALA A 129 -33.18 -13.74 6.86
C ALA A 129 -33.47 -15.08 7.56
N GLY A 130 -32.82 -15.36 8.69
CA GLY A 130 -32.98 -16.63 9.44
C GLY A 130 -33.97 -16.60 10.62
N SER A 131 -34.35 -15.43 11.13
CA SER A 131 -35.09 -15.30 12.39
C SER A 131 -36.62 -15.28 12.27
N VAL A 132 -37.18 -15.39 11.07
CA VAL A 132 -38.63 -15.51 10.89
C VAL A 132 -38.94 -16.78 10.10
N ARG A 133 -38.85 -17.94 10.77
CA ARG A 133 -39.66 -19.07 10.31
C ARG A 133 -41.11 -18.62 10.53
N PRO A 134 -41.92 -18.40 9.48
CA PRO A 134 -43.33 -18.10 9.69
C PRO A 134 -43.91 -19.21 10.58
N PRO A 135 -44.85 -18.89 11.49
CA PRO A 135 -45.51 -19.92 12.27
C PRO A 135 -45.99 -20.99 11.28
N ARG A 136 -45.52 -22.23 11.51
CA ARG A 136 -45.91 -23.38 10.69
C ARG A 136 -47.42 -23.36 10.60
N ALA A 137 -47.96 -23.37 9.38
CA ALA A 137 -49.40 -23.40 9.18
C ALA A 137 -49.94 -24.64 9.89
N VAL A 138 -50.62 -24.42 11.01
CA VAL A 138 -51.24 -25.48 11.79
C VAL A 138 -52.58 -25.75 11.14
N ASP A 139 -52.78 -26.97 10.65
CA ASP A 139 -54.08 -27.41 10.15
C ASP A 139 -55.08 -27.41 11.33
N PRO A 140 -56.17 -26.61 11.26
CA PRO A 140 -57.17 -26.54 12.32
C PRO A 140 -57.82 -27.91 12.64
N SER A 141 -57.80 -28.86 11.70
CA SER A 141 -58.35 -30.21 11.88
C SER A 141 -57.45 -31.16 12.64
N GLN A 142 -56.16 -30.85 12.78
CA GLN A 142 -55.19 -31.63 13.55
C GLN A 142 -55.21 -31.29 15.06
N GLY A 143 -56.15 -30.43 15.48
CA GLY A 143 -56.17 -29.85 16.81
C GLY A 143 -55.10 -28.76 16.93
N LEU A 144 -55.48 -27.62 17.49
CA LEU A 144 -54.51 -26.65 17.99
C LEU A 144 -53.57 -27.42 18.90
N GLY A 145 -52.32 -27.64 18.48
CA GLY A 145 -51.27 -28.22 19.30
C GLY A 145 -51.06 -27.30 20.49
N LEU A 146 -51.86 -27.49 21.53
CA LEU A 146 -51.73 -26.84 22.81
C LEU A 146 -50.32 -27.17 23.28
N ASP A 147 -49.54 -26.11 23.43
CA ASP A 147 -48.19 -26.17 23.95
C ASP A 147 -48.21 -27.07 25.19
N SER A 148 -47.34 -28.08 25.24
CA SER A 148 -47.34 -29.14 26.27
C SER A 148 -47.07 -28.64 27.70
N THR A 149 -46.97 -27.33 27.86
CA THR A 149 -46.82 -26.57 29.10
C THR A 149 -48.14 -26.24 29.78
N THR A 150 -49.28 -26.31 29.08
CA THR A 150 -50.60 -26.10 29.68
C THR A 150 -51.22 -27.46 30.01
N SER A 151 -51.46 -27.73 31.29
CA SER A 151 -52.08 -28.98 31.68
C SER A 151 -53.52 -29.05 31.13
N PRO A 152 -54.02 -30.24 30.71
CA PRO A 152 -55.39 -30.38 30.20
C PRO A 152 -56.45 -29.90 31.19
N HIS A 153 -56.15 -29.99 32.49
CA HIS A 153 -56.99 -29.50 33.56
C HIS A 153 -57.15 -27.97 33.51
N ASP A 154 -56.07 -27.24 33.30
CA ASP A 154 -56.11 -25.76 33.30
C ASP A 154 -56.78 -25.23 32.03
N ALA A 155 -56.57 -25.90 30.88
CA ALA A 155 -57.25 -25.59 29.64
C ALA A 155 -58.78 -25.80 29.76
N PHE A 156 -59.22 -26.89 30.40
CA PHE A 156 -60.63 -27.16 30.63
C PHE A 156 -61.25 -26.19 31.66
N GLY A 157 -60.53 -25.85 32.72
CA GLY A 157 -60.97 -24.86 33.71
C GLY A 157 -61.22 -23.49 33.07
N ALA A 158 -60.30 -23.02 32.22
CA ALA A 158 -60.45 -21.77 31.48
C ALA A 158 -61.66 -21.81 30.52
N PHE A 159 -61.91 -22.95 29.87
CA PHE A 159 -63.08 -23.11 29.01
C PHE A 159 -64.39 -23.00 29.79
N LEU A 160 -64.52 -23.66 30.94
CA LEU A 160 -65.72 -23.57 31.77
C LEU A 160 -65.95 -22.15 32.29
N LEU A 161 -64.90 -21.47 32.74
CA LEU A 161 -64.98 -20.07 33.17
C LEU A 161 -65.46 -19.16 32.03
N SER A 162 -64.96 -19.36 30.80
CA SER A 162 -65.40 -18.59 29.62
C SER A 162 -66.88 -18.79 29.25
N LYS A 163 -67.49 -19.89 29.70
CA LYS A 163 -68.91 -20.20 29.44
C LYS A 163 -69.84 -19.77 30.57
N LEU A 164 -69.30 -19.36 31.73
CA LEU A 164 -70.08 -18.78 32.81
C LEU A 164 -70.24 -17.25 32.71
N ASP A 165 -69.40 -16.57 31.91
CA ASP A 165 -69.48 -15.11 31.68
C ASP A 165 -70.39 -14.72 30.50
N THR A 166 -71.35 -15.56 30.12
CA THR A 166 -72.42 -15.23 29.14
C THR A 166 -73.78 -15.43 29.78
#